data_AF-A0A7W0HG95-F1
#
_entry.id   AF-A0A7W0HG95-F1
#
_cell.length_a   1.000
_cell.length_b   1.000
_cell.length_c   1.000
_cell.angle_alpha   90.00
_cell.angle_beta   90.00
_cell.angle_gamma   90.00
#
_symmetry.space_group_name_H-M   'P 1'
#
loop_
_entity.id
_entity.type
_entity.pdbx_description
1 polymer ?
#
loop_
_entity_poly.entity_id
_entity_poly.type
_entity_poly.pdbx_seq_one_letter_code
_entity_poly.pdbx_strand_id
1 'polypeptide(L)'
;MSALLTTGVLACGTVADAQVWTGPYVGGSAGGSLQREDGRETVGFDTNLDGNFTDEVRTIAGANAFSTGFCGGLAVNAMASSGCTEDENGIDFGGRVGYDWQFGRLVVGGVVDAAAMDVIDSATAFSTTPAFYSFTRELKVTTGLRGRVGVGSGRVLLYGTGGAAWGNVEETFTTSNAVNTFTNTRDGNDSSDNSNNVWGYQAGGGIEYRFAGNWSLAGEYLFTDLDNRESSTVRVQGPAPATNPFILVNASGTDMRRADTLQVHGVRFGVNYRF
;
A
#
# COMPACT_ATOMS: atom_id res chain seq x y z
N MET A 1 28.13 -74.05 4.45
CA MET A 1 28.48 -72.67 4.85
C MET A 1 27.34 -71.76 4.38
N SER A 2 26.37 -71.49 5.25
CA SER A 2 25.26 -70.58 4.97
C SER A 2 25.56 -69.24 5.62
N ALA A 3 25.73 -68.20 4.81
CA ALA A 3 25.94 -66.83 5.30
C ALA A 3 24.57 -66.14 5.43
N LEU A 4 24.19 -65.84 6.67
CA LEU A 4 23.05 -65.00 7.02
C LEU A 4 23.49 -63.54 6.82
N LEU A 5 22.91 -62.81 5.85
CA LEU A 5 23.04 -61.36 5.78
C LEU A 5 21.99 -60.72 6.69
N THR A 6 22.43 -60.16 7.80
CA THR A 6 21.64 -59.28 8.67
C THR A 6 21.62 -57.87 8.10
N THR A 7 20.49 -57.45 7.53
CA THR A 7 20.25 -56.08 7.10
C THR A 7 20.01 -55.21 8.32
N GLY A 8 20.99 -54.37 8.69
CA GLY A 8 20.83 -53.37 9.73
C GLY A 8 19.89 -52.25 9.25
N VAL A 9 18.68 -52.20 9.81
CA VAL A 9 17.79 -51.05 9.66
C VAL A 9 18.38 -49.90 10.47
N LEU A 10 18.88 -48.87 9.79
CA LEU A 10 19.18 -47.58 10.38
C LEU A 10 17.87 -46.95 10.85
N ALA A 11 17.57 -47.12 12.14
CA ALA A 11 16.55 -46.34 12.80
C ALA A 11 17.01 -44.88 12.83
N CYS A 12 16.54 -44.08 11.88
CA CYS A 12 16.62 -42.63 11.94
C CYS A 12 15.73 -42.20 13.12
N GLY A 13 16.33 -42.04 14.30
CA GLY A 13 15.64 -41.47 15.45
C GLY A 13 15.12 -40.09 15.07
N THR A 14 13.82 -39.95 14.94
CA THR A 14 13.19 -38.63 14.91
C THR A 14 13.43 -38.02 16.29
N VAL A 15 14.40 -37.12 16.39
CA VAL A 15 14.39 -36.15 17.49
C VAL A 15 13.05 -35.45 17.34
N ALA A 16 12.11 -35.75 18.23
CA ALA A 16 10.84 -35.04 18.28
C ALA A 16 11.21 -33.57 18.53
N ASP A 17 11.22 -32.76 17.47
CA ASP A 17 11.39 -31.32 17.60
C ASP A 17 10.26 -30.89 18.54
N ALA A 18 10.64 -30.38 19.71
CA ALA A 18 9.68 -29.94 20.70
C ALA A 18 8.67 -29.03 19.99
N GLN A 19 7.38 -29.27 20.20
CA GLN A 19 6.30 -28.53 19.54
C GLN A 19 6.17 -27.12 20.14
N VAL A 20 7.25 -26.34 20.05
CA VAL A 20 7.41 -25.04 20.69
C VAL A 20 6.65 -23.94 19.96
N TRP A 21 6.26 -24.17 18.71
CA TRP A 21 5.55 -23.19 17.89
C TRP A 21 4.04 -23.37 17.94
N THR A 22 3.49 -24.47 18.43
CA THR A 22 2.02 -24.63 18.50
C THR A 22 1.41 -23.72 19.57
N GLY A 23 0.31 -23.04 19.26
CA GLY A 23 -0.50 -22.29 20.22
C GLY A 23 -0.83 -20.86 19.80
N PRO A 24 -1.73 -20.18 20.54
CA PRO A 24 -2.06 -18.79 20.31
C PRO A 24 -0.92 -17.88 20.75
N TYR A 25 -0.76 -16.75 20.08
CA TYR A 25 0.20 -15.72 20.44
C TYR A 25 -0.34 -14.31 20.20
N VAL A 26 0.20 -13.36 20.95
CA VAL A 26 -0.03 -11.92 20.77
C VAL A 26 1.31 -11.21 20.69
N GLY A 27 1.39 -10.10 19.97
CA GLY A 27 2.63 -9.37 19.85
C GLY A 27 2.45 -7.92 19.43
N GLY A 28 3.49 -7.14 19.66
CA GLY A 28 3.63 -5.78 19.16
C GLY A 28 4.78 -5.72 18.16
N SER A 29 4.68 -4.84 17.16
CA SER A 29 5.76 -4.57 16.22
C SER A 29 5.91 -3.08 15.95
N ALA A 30 7.14 -2.67 15.65
CA ALA A 30 7.48 -1.36 15.11
C ALA A 30 8.34 -1.54 13.86
N GLY A 31 8.23 -0.63 12.92
CA GLY A 31 8.90 -0.75 11.63
C GLY A 31 9.02 0.58 10.90
N GLY A 32 9.57 0.49 9.70
CA GLY A 32 9.48 1.55 8.72
C GLY A 32 8.86 1.00 7.45
N SER A 33 7.98 1.79 6.85
CA SER A 33 7.45 1.54 5.51
C SER A 33 8.05 2.53 4.54
N LEU A 34 8.58 2.00 3.44
CA LEU A 34 9.04 2.76 2.30
C LEU A 34 8.04 2.55 1.16
N GLN A 35 7.53 3.62 0.60
CA GLN A 35 6.81 3.56 -0.66
C GLN A 35 7.83 3.43 -1.79
N ARG A 36 7.57 2.54 -2.75
CA ARG A 36 8.46 2.41 -3.92
C ARG A 36 8.14 3.55 -4.88
N GLU A 37 9.10 4.45 -5.11
CA GLU A 37 9.04 5.43 -6.19
C GLU A 37 9.23 4.71 -7.54
N ASP A 38 8.20 4.04 -8.06
CA ASP A 38 8.28 3.47 -9.41
C ASP A 38 7.58 4.34 -10.44
N GLY A 39 8.39 5.13 -11.14
CA GLY A 39 7.92 5.85 -12.31
C GLY A 39 7.13 7.09 -11.94
N ARG A 40 6.88 7.91 -12.97
CA ARG A 40 6.28 9.24 -12.80
C ARG A 40 4.90 9.08 -12.18
N GLU A 41 4.77 9.50 -10.93
CA GLU A 41 3.48 9.71 -10.31
C GLU A 41 2.69 10.69 -11.18
N THR A 42 1.67 10.16 -11.84
CA THR A 42 0.98 10.89 -12.89
C THR A 42 -0.50 11.02 -12.57
N VAL A 43 -1.07 12.11 -13.08
CA VAL A 43 -2.51 12.33 -13.07
C VAL A 43 -3.01 11.93 -14.45
N GLY A 44 -3.92 10.97 -14.47
CA GLY A 44 -4.65 10.57 -15.66
C GLY A 44 -5.88 11.46 -15.84
N PHE A 45 -6.29 11.65 -17.10
CA PHE A 45 -7.43 12.47 -17.48
C PHE A 45 -8.42 11.63 -18.28
N ASP A 46 -9.71 11.86 -18.03
CA ASP A 46 -10.84 11.31 -18.79
C ASP A 46 -11.69 12.49 -19.27
N THR A 47 -11.48 12.88 -20.53
CA THR A 47 -12.10 14.06 -21.16
C THR A 47 -13.43 13.73 -21.81
N ASN A 48 -13.68 12.47 -22.14
CA ASN A 48 -14.90 12.01 -22.79
C ASN A 48 -15.90 11.36 -21.80
N LEU A 49 -15.48 11.14 -20.55
CA LEU A 49 -16.23 10.52 -19.45
C LEU A 49 -16.57 9.04 -19.70
N ASP A 50 -15.66 8.30 -20.33
CA ASP A 50 -15.82 6.87 -20.61
C ASP A 50 -15.27 5.94 -19.51
N GLY A 51 -14.63 6.51 -18.48
CA GLY A 51 -14.02 5.79 -17.35
C GLY A 51 -12.56 5.40 -17.56
N ASN A 52 -11.97 5.66 -18.74
CA ASN A 52 -10.56 5.44 -19.03
C ASN A 52 -9.77 6.75 -18.91
N PHE A 53 -8.78 6.75 -18.02
CA PHE A 53 -8.00 7.95 -17.69
C PHE A 53 -6.72 8.06 -18.53
N THR A 54 -6.86 7.88 -19.84
CA THR A 54 -5.74 7.86 -20.79
C THR A 54 -5.75 9.05 -21.75
N ASP A 55 -6.64 10.01 -21.54
CA ASP A 55 -6.81 11.14 -22.45
C ASP A 55 -5.75 12.22 -22.23
N GLU A 56 -5.52 13.01 -23.28
CA GLU A 56 -4.77 14.26 -23.19
C GLU A 56 -5.73 15.45 -23.19
N VAL A 57 -5.63 16.29 -22.15
CA VAL A 57 -6.33 17.58 -22.14
C VAL A 57 -5.61 18.52 -23.12
N ARG A 58 -6.26 18.84 -24.24
CA ARG A 58 -5.70 19.73 -25.28
C ARG A 58 -6.23 21.15 -25.14
N THR A 59 -5.40 22.13 -25.45
CA THR A 59 -5.81 23.52 -25.66
C THR A 59 -6.54 23.68 -26.99
N ILE A 60 -7.20 24.83 -27.22
CA ILE A 60 -7.80 25.17 -28.52
C ILE A 60 -6.81 25.13 -29.69
N ALA A 61 -5.51 25.29 -29.42
CA ALA A 61 -4.45 25.21 -30.40
C ALA A 61 -3.95 23.77 -30.64
N GLY A 62 -4.55 22.77 -29.98
CA GLY A 62 -4.18 21.36 -30.07
C GLY A 62 -2.99 20.94 -29.19
N ALA A 63 -2.30 21.89 -28.55
CA ALA A 63 -1.19 21.60 -27.63
C ALA A 63 -1.68 20.93 -26.34
N ASN A 64 -0.90 20.02 -25.77
CA ASN A 64 -1.19 19.38 -24.48
C ASN A 64 -1.10 20.42 -23.35
N ALA A 65 -2.21 20.62 -22.63
CA ALA A 65 -2.32 21.59 -21.55
C ALA A 65 -1.47 21.24 -20.32
N PHE A 66 -0.98 20.00 -20.21
CA PHE A 66 -0.14 19.49 -19.12
C PHE A 66 1.30 19.16 -19.58
N SER A 67 1.74 19.71 -20.73
CA SER A 67 3.11 19.49 -21.21
C SER A 67 4.19 20.04 -20.27
N THR A 68 3.81 20.87 -19.29
CA THR A 68 4.69 21.38 -18.23
C THR A 68 5.22 20.25 -17.33
N GLY A 69 4.49 19.13 -17.23
CA GLY A 69 4.93 17.91 -16.57
C GLY A 69 4.23 17.61 -15.24
N PHE A 70 4.74 16.55 -14.60
CA PHE A 70 4.27 16.01 -13.33
C PHE A 70 5.44 15.89 -12.37
N CYS A 71 5.15 15.89 -11.07
CA CYS A 71 6.11 15.56 -10.02
C CYS A 71 5.45 14.61 -9.01
N GLY A 72 6.30 13.80 -8.38
CA GLY A 72 5.95 13.23 -7.08
C GLY A 72 6.18 14.25 -5.98
N GLY A 73 5.23 14.33 -5.07
CA GLY A 73 5.14 15.35 -4.02
C GLY A 73 4.06 16.42 -4.21
N LEU A 74 3.91 17.24 -3.17
CA LEU A 74 3.00 18.38 -3.15
C LEU A 74 3.66 19.60 -3.81
N ALA A 75 2.92 20.30 -4.68
CA ALA A 75 3.43 21.48 -5.37
C ALA A 75 3.80 22.59 -4.37
N VAL A 76 5.01 23.15 -4.48
CA VAL A 76 5.39 24.34 -3.68
C VAL A 76 4.64 25.58 -4.18
N ASN A 77 4.41 25.68 -5.50
CA ASN A 77 3.61 26.73 -6.13
C ASN A 77 3.16 26.31 -7.55
N ALA A 78 2.55 27.23 -8.31
CA ALA A 78 2.03 26.97 -9.65
C ALA A 78 3.07 26.81 -10.77
N MET A 79 4.36 27.03 -10.49
CA MET A 79 5.45 26.86 -11.45
C MET A 79 6.14 25.50 -11.24
N ALA A 80 6.13 24.65 -12.25
CA ALA A 80 6.79 23.34 -12.20
C ALA A 80 8.30 23.43 -11.90
N SER A 81 8.96 24.52 -12.29
CA SER A 81 10.39 24.75 -12.01
C SER A 81 10.69 24.91 -10.52
N SER A 82 9.70 25.19 -9.68
CA SER A 82 9.88 25.29 -8.23
C SER A 82 9.89 23.93 -7.53
N GLY A 83 9.54 22.85 -8.24
CA GLY A 83 9.54 21.51 -7.69
C GLY A 83 8.41 21.24 -6.70
N CYS A 84 8.51 20.08 -6.06
CA CYS A 84 7.52 19.53 -5.15
C CYS A 84 8.21 19.04 -3.88
N THR A 85 7.46 18.93 -2.78
CA THR A 85 7.99 18.41 -1.52
C THR A 85 8.36 16.94 -1.65
N GLU A 86 9.35 16.48 -0.89
CA GLU A 86 9.66 15.05 -0.78
C GLU A 86 8.60 14.35 0.10
N ASP A 87 8.34 13.07 -0.16
CA ASP A 87 7.39 12.28 0.63
C ASP A 87 7.96 11.92 2.02
N GLU A 88 7.09 11.84 3.02
CA GLU A 88 7.49 11.51 4.40
C GLU A 88 7.48 9.99 4.62
N ASN A 89 8.64 9.44 5.01
CA ASN A 89 8.76 8.04 5.42
C ASN A 89 8.12 7.82 6.79
N GLY A 90 7.10 6.98 6.85
CA GLY A 90 6.37 6.66 8.06
C GLY A 90 7.05 5.59 8.93
N ILE A 91 7.09 5.84 10.24
CA ILE A 91 7.31 4.80 11.25
C ILE A 91 5.98 4.10 11.49
N ASP A 92 5.94 2.78 11.40
CA ASP A 92 4.75 1.99 11.70
C ASP A 92 4.80 1.37 13.09
N PHE A 93 3.69 1.40 13.81
CA PHE A 93 3.50 0.72 15.09
C PHE A 93 2.23 -0.12 15.04
N GLY A 94 2.32 -1.38 15.46
CA GLY A 94 1.19 -2.30 15.31
C GLY A 94 1.13 -3.40 16.34
N GLY A 95 -0.04 -4.03 16.40
CA GLY A 95 -0.32 -5.21 17.20
C GLY A 95 -0.71 -6.38 16.30
N ARG A 96 -0.47 -7.59 16.78
CA ARG A 96 -0.87 -8.82 16.09
C ARG A 96 -1.38 -9.88 17.06
N VAL A 97 -2.27 -10.70 16.56
CA VAL A 97 -2.79 -11.89 17.24
C VAL A 97 -2.78 -13.03 16.23
N GLY A 98 -2.32 -14.20 16.64
CA GLY A 98 -2.29 -15.35 15.74
C GLY A 98 -2.33 -16.67 16.46
N TYR A 99 -2.39 -17.74 15.67
CA TYR A 99 -2.34 -19.11 16.13
C TYR A 99 -1.52 -19.92 15.14
N ASP A 100 -0.62 -20.77 15.65
CA ASP A 100 0.11 -21.71 14.81
C ASP A 100 -0.11 -23.16 15.24
N TRP A 101 -0.04 -24.03 14.25
CA TRP A 101 0.05 -25.47 14.38
C TRP A 101 1.39 -25.94 13.84
N GLN A 102 2.13 -26.66 14.67
CA GLN A 102 3.38 -27.32 14.26
C GLN A 102 3.12 -28.81 13.98
N PHE A 103 3.74 -29.31 12.90
CA PHE A 103 3.70 -30.70 12.45
C PHE A 103 5.14 -31.13 12.17
N GLY A 104 5.83 -31.66 13.18
CA GLY A 104 7.27 -31.86 13.11
C GLY A 104 7.99 -30.53 12.91
N ARG A 105 8.64 -30.35 11.76
CA ARG A 105 9.32 -29.09 11.38
C ARG A 105 8.40 -28.10 10.64
N LEU A 106 7.28 -28.54 10.09
CA LEU A 106 6.35 -27.66 9.40
C LEU A 106 5.55 -26.85 10.42
N VAL A 107 5.41 -25.55 10.20
CA VAL A 107 4.53 -24.68 10.98
C VAL A 107 3.56 -24.01 10.00
N VAL A 108 2.27 -24.05 10.32
CA VAL A 108 1.22 -23.34 9.60
C VAL A 108 0.41 -22.53 10.59
N GLY A 109 -0.03 -21.34 10.22
CA GLY A 109 -0.76 -20.48 11.14
C GLY A 109 -1.55 -19.38 10.44
N GLY A 110 -2.40 -18.72 11.22
CA GLY A 110 -3.10 -17.52 10.83
C GLY A 110 -2.73 -16.37 11.76
N VAL A 111 -2.62 -15.17 11.21
CA VAL A 111 -2.36 -13.93 11.94
C VAL A 111 -3.30 -12.83 11.47
N VAL A 112 -3.85 -12.10 12.42
CA VAL A 112 -4.50 -10.81 12.21
C VAL A 112 -3.57 -9.75 12.80
N ASP A 113 -3.25 -8.74 12.01
CA ASP A 113 -2.46 -7.61 12.48
C ASP A 113 -3.07 -6.28 12.07
N ALA A 114 -2.82 -5.26 12.88
CA ALA A 114 -3.16 -3.88 12.57
C ALA A 114 -1.96 -3.00 12.92
N ALA A 115 -1.62 -2.10 12.02
CA ALA A 115 -0.53 -1.14 12.21
C ALA A 115 -1.02 0.27 11.90
N ALA A 116 -0.83 1.16 12.86
CA ALA A 116 -0.91 2.59 12.63
C ALA A 116 0.37 3.03 11.93
N MET A 117 0.21 3.90 10.95
CA MET A 117 1.28 4.43 10.11
C MET A 117 0.92 5.86 9.74
N ASP A 118 1.93 6.66 9.46
CA ASP A 118 1.79 8.04 9.01
C ASP A 118 2.59 8.13 7.71
N VAL A 119 1.95 7.72 6.62
CA VAL A 119 2.55 7.70 5.28
C VAL A 119 1.73 8.65 4.41
N ILE A 120 2.38 9.73 3.99
CA ILE A 120 1.80 10.76 3.13
C ILE A 120 2.45 10.64 1.75
N ASP A 121 1.60 10.55 0.72
CA ASP A 121 1.99 10.43 -0.68
C ASP A 121 1.23 11.45 -1.51
N SER A 122 1.94 12.30 -2.26
CA SER A 122 1.34 13.34 -3.08
C SER A 122 1.76 13.23 -4.54
N ALA A 123 0.87 13.52 -5.48
CA ALA A 123 1.23 13.69 -6.89
C ALA A 123 0.65 14.97 -7.44
N THR A 124 1.43 15.68 -8.24
CA THR A 124 1.02 16.97 -8.80
C THR A 124 1.17 17.00 -10.31
N ALA A 125 0.13 17.50 -10.98
CA ALA A 125 0.16 17.88 -12.39
C ALA A 125 0.28 19.40 -12.56
N PHE A 126 1.08 19.85 -13.52
CA PHE A 126 1.23 21.26 -13.87
C PHE A 126 0.67 21.55 -15.26
N SER A 127 -0.12 22.63 -15.36
CA SER A 127 -0.65 23.07 -16.65
C SER A 127 0.17 24.19 -17.30
N THR A 128 -0.06 24.43 -18.59
CA THR A 128 0.57 25.50 -19.39
C THR A 128 0.03 26.89 -19.08
N THR A 129 -1.16 26.98 -18.48
CA THR A 129 -1.71 28.19 -17.86
C THR A 129 -1.36 28.12 -16.38
N PRO A 130 -0.22 28.68 -15.92
CA PRO A 130 0.44 28.31 -14.67
C PRO A 130 -0.52 28.00 -13.53
N ALA A 131 -0.70 26.70 -13.27
CA ALA A 131 -1.55 26.17 -12.21
C ALA A 131 -1.13 24.74 -11.90
N PHE A 132 -1.29 24.36 -10.63
CA PHE A 132 -1.01 23.00 -10.16
C PHE A 132 -2.31 22.30 -9.74
N TYR A 133 -2.27 20.97 -9.78
CA TYR A 133 -3.36 20.08 -9.38
C TYR A 133 -2.74 18.93 -8.60
N SER A 134 -2.88 18.95 -7.28
CA SER A 134 -2.23 18.02 -6.37
C SER A 134 -3.24 17.08 -5.72
N PHE A 135 -2.90 15.80 -5.70
CA PHE A 135 -3.64 14.73 -5.04
C PHE A 135 -2.76 14.15 -3.93
N THR A 136 -3.18 14.31 -2.68
CA THR A 136 -2.50 13.81 -1.49
C THR A 136 -3.27 12.65 -0.89
N ARG A 137 -2.57 11.61 -0.47
CA ARG A 137 -3.10 10.40 0.18
C ARG A 137 -2.37 10.20 1.51
N GLU A 138 -3.11 10.00 2.58
CA GLU A 138 -2.58 9.69 3.91
C GLU A 138 -3.10 8.32 4.35
N LEU A 139 -2.20 7.36 4.57
CA LEU A 139 -2.54 6.02 5.06
C LEU A 139 -2.37 5.97 6.57
N LYS A 140 -3.48 6.00 7.32
CA LYS A 140 -3.46 6.07 8.80
C LYS A 140 -3.33 4.70 9.47
N VAL A 141 -4.05 3.72 8.95
CA VAL A 141 -4.10 2.37 9.53
C VAL A 141 -4.17 1.33 8.42
N THR A 142 -3.35 0.29 8.56
CA THR A 142 -3.45 -0.93 7.75
C THR A 142 -3.80 -2.11 8.64
N THR A 143 -4.78 -2.90 8.22
CA THR A 143 -5.17 -4.17 8.85
C THR A 143 -4.93 -5.31 7.87
N GLY A 144 -4.41 -6.43 8.35
CA GLY A 144 -4.12 -7.62 7.55
C GLY A 144 -4.71 -8.88 8.17
N LEU A 145 -5.23 -9.76 7.32
CA LEU A 145 -5.54 -11.14 7.67
C LEU A 145 -4.67 -12.05 6.80
N ARG A 146 -3.67 -12.68 7.42
CA ARG A 146 -2.62 -13.42 6.72
C ARG A 146 -2.55 -14.86 7.19
N GLY A 147 -2.33 -15.76 6.25
CA GLY A 147 -1.83 -17.10 6.53
C GLY A 147 -0.31 -17.10 6.52
N ARG A 148 0.32 -17.90 7.39
CA ARG A 148 1.77 -18.11 7.39
C ARG A 148 2.11 -19.58 7.36
N VAL A 149 3.21 -19.90 6.66
CA VAL A 149 3.75 -21.25 6.56
C VAL A 149 5.27 -21.19 6.61
N GLY A 150 5.88 -22.09 7.37
CA GLY A 150 7.31 -22.04 7.62
C GLY A 150 7.90 -23.34 8.12
N VAL A 151 9.22 -23.31 8.33
CA VAL A 151 10.00 -24.41 8.86
C VAL A 151 10.60 -23.99 10.19
N GLY A 152 10.18 -24.66 11.27
CA GLY A 152 10.77 -24.58 12.59
C GLY A 152 12.00 -25.49 12.69
N SER A 153 13.04 -24.99 13.37
CA SER A 153 14.23 -25.74 13.76
C SER A 153 14.60 -25.33 15.18
N GLY A 154 14.07 -26.03 16.18
CA GLY A 154 14.18 -25.65 17.58
C GLY A 154 13.64 -24.23 17.84
N ARG A 155 14.54 -23.29 18.16
CA ARG A 155 14.20 -21.91 18.55
C ARG A 155 14.00 -20.94 17.39
N VAL A 156 14.30 -21.35 16.15
CA VAL A 156 14.18 -20.49 14.96
C VAL A 156 13.04 -20.99 14.08
N LEU A 157 12.25 -20.07 13.56
CA LEU A 157 11.21 -20.29 12.56
C LEU A 157 11.45 -19.35 11.38
N LEU A 158 11.64 -19.91 10.19
CA LEU A 158 11.64 -19.17 8.94
C LEU A 158 10.29 -19.39 8.26
N TYR A 159 9.61 -18.32 7.85
CA TYR A 159 8.27 -18.43 7.29
C TYR A 159 8.01 -17.46 6.15
N GLY A 160 7.11 -17.85 5.24
CA GLY A 160 6.41 -16.98 4.32
C GLY A 160 5.02 -16.66 4.86
N THR A 161 4.50 -15.49 4.50
CA THR A 161 3.18 -15.02 4.93
C THR A 161 2.49 -14.29 3.79
N GLY A 162 1.17 -14.38 3.73
CA GLY A 162 0.38 -13.61 2.78
C GLY A 162 -1.11 -13.71 3.02
N GLY A 163 -1.85 -12.75 2.49
CA GLY A 163 -3.30 -12.70 2.65
C GLY A 163 -3.90 -11.37 2.24
N ALA A 164 -5.12 -11.12 2.70
CA ALA A 164 -5.86 -9.91 2.42
C ALA A 164 -5.40 -8.76 3.33
N ALA A 165 -5.43 -7.56 2.78
CA ALA A 165 -5.11 -6.33 3.49
C ALA A 165 -6.16 -5.26 3.22
N TRP A 166 -6.37 -4.41 4.22
CA TRP A 166 -7.26 -3.26 4.13
C TRP A 166 -6.57 -2.05 4.75
N GLY A 167 -6.67 -0.90 4.09
CA GLY A 167 -6.11 0.36 4.54
C GLY A 167 -7.20 1.41 4.70
N ASN A 168 -7.06 2.28 5.70
CA ASN A 168 -7.84 3.50 5.78
C ASN A 168 -7.00 4.64 5.18
N VAL A 169 -7.43 5.12 4.01
CA VAL A 169 -6.76 6.18 3.27
C VAL A 169 -7.62 7.42 3.29
N GLU A 170 -7.03 8.54 3.68
CA GLU A 170 -7.63 9.87 3.53
C GLU A 170 -7.05 10.52 2.29
N GLU A 171 -7.92 11.12 1.47
CA GLU A 171 -7.51 11.73 0.21
C GLU A 171 -7.88 13.21 0.18
N THR A 172 -6.92 14.05 -0.17
CA THR A 172 -7.07 15.50 -0.28
C THR A 172 -6.69 15.97 -1.68
N PHE A 173 -7.50 16.87 -2.25
CA PHE A 173 -7.21 17.51 -3.53
C PHE A 173 -6.97 19.01 -3.33
N THR A 174 -5.87 19.54 -3.86
CA THR A 174 -5.52 20.95 -3.80
C THR A 174 -5.16 21.49 -5.18
N THR A 175 -5.62 22.71 -5.51
CA THR A 175 -5.27 23.36 -6.78
C THR A 175 -5.11 24.86 -6.62
N SER A 176 -4.25 25.48 -7.43
CA SER A 176 -4.17 26.94 -7.58
C SER A 176 -5.10 27.48 -8.66
N ASN A 177 -5.81 26.62 -9.40
CA ASN A 177 -6.73 27.05 -10.44
C ASN A 177 -7.99 27.65 -9.81
N ALA A 178 -8.17 28.96 -9.94
CA ALA A 178 -9.32 29.69 -9.41
C ALA A 178 -10.42 29.95 -10.46
N VAL A 179 -10.28 29.40 -11.67
CA VAL A 179 -11.21 29.65 -12.79
C VAL A 179 -12.25 28.55 -12.90
N ASN A 180 -11.85 27.30 -12.68
CA ASN A 180 -12.72 26.14 -12.74
C ASN A 180 -13.34 25.81 -11.38
N THR A 181 -14.43 25.05 -11.42
CA THR A 181 -14.93 24.32 -10.25
C THR A 181 -14.38 22.91 -10.25
N PHE A 182 -14.15 22.40 -9.04
CA PHE A 182 -13.62 21.06 -8.80
C PHE A 182 -14.57 20.35 -7.86
N THR A 183 -15.11 19.21 -8.29
CA THR A 183 -16.06 18.43 -7.49
C THR A 183 -15.60 16.99 -7.46
N ASN A 184 -15.60 16.38 -6.28
CA ASN A 184 -15.28 14.96 -6.14
C ASN A 184 -16.47 14.14 -6.69
N THR A 185 -16.23 13.22 -7.63
CA THR A 185 -17.30 12.56 -8.40
C THR A 185 -17.57 11.11 -8.03
N ARG A 186 -17.02 10.61 -6.91
CA ARG A 186 -17.36 9.26 -6.43
C ARG A 186 -18.02 9.22 -5.06
N ASP A 187 -18.91 8.23 -4.98
CA ASP A 187 -20.05 8.06 -4.08
C ASP A 187 -19.69 7.90 -2.61
N GLY A 188 -20.31 8.71 -1.74
CA GLY A 188 -20.49 8.26 -0.35
C GLY A 188 -20.61 9.30 0.74
N ASN A 189 -20.22 10.56 0.58
CA ASN A 189 -20.61 11.61 1.51
C ASN A 189 -20.24 12.99 0.96
N ASP A 190 -21.18 13.92 1.09
CA ASP A 190 -21.03 15.33 0.76
C ASP A 190 -20.23 16.02 1.88
N SER A 191 -19.01 15.56 2.13
CA SER A 191 -18.15 16.04 3.22
C SER A 191 -16.70 16.00 2.77
N SER A 192 -16.01 17.11 2.98
CA SER A 192 -14.62 17.40 2.64
C SER A 192 -13.56 16.52 3.34
N ASP A 193 -13.93 15.34 3.85
CA ASP A 193 -13.08 14.33 4.48
C ASP A 193 -13.52 12.93 4.00
N ASN A 194 -12.89 12.43 2.93
CA ASN A 194 -13.17 11.09 2.39
C ASN A 194 -12.20 10.07 2.98
N SER A 195 -12.55 9.47 4.13
CA SER A 195 -11.87 8.29 4.64
C SER A 195 -12.37 7.04 3.89
N ASN A 196 -11.57 6.47 3.00
CA ASN A 196 -11.98 5.31 2.21
C ASN A 196 -11.22 4.06 2.65
N ASN A 197 -11.97 2.98 2.87
CA ASN A 197 -11.39 1.67 3.16
C ASN A 197 -10.99 1.02 1.83
N VAL A 198 -9.69 1.02 1.53
CA VAL A 198 -9.12 0.36 0.36
C VAL A 198 -8.78 -1.09 0.70
N TRP A 199 -8.94 -1.99 -0.26
CA TRP A 199 -8.63 -3.41 -0.10
C TRP A 199 -7.48 -3.81 -1.04
N GLY A 200 -6.79 -4.87 -0.68
CA GLY A 200 -5.68 -5.37 -1.46
C GLY A 200 -5.10 -6.63 -0.85
N TYR A 201 -3.83 -6.87 -1.11
CA TYR A 201 -3.13 -8.04 -0.62
C TYR A 201 -1.78 -7.70 -0.03
N GLN A 202 -1.33 -8.60 0.83
CA GLN A 202 -0.01 -8.56 1.45
C GLN A 202 0.70 -9.89 1.24
N ALA A 203 1.99 -9.81 0.97
CA ALA A 203 2.85 -10.98 0.88
C ALA A 203 4.24 -10.66 1.44
N GLY A 204 4.89 -11.63 2.06
CA GLY A 204 6.16 -11.39 2.69
C GLY A 204 6.78 -12.62 3.31
N GLY A 205 7.83 -12.39 4.07
CA GLY A 205 8.56 -13.43 4.79
C GLY A 205 9.21 -12.89 6.04
N GLY A 206 9.49 -13.77 6.98
CA GLY A 206 10.09 -13.40 8.24
C GLY A 206 10.85 -14.52 8.91
N ILE A 207 11.64 -14.10 9.89
CA ILE A 207 12.34 -14.98 10.82
C ILE A 207 11.87 -14.67 12.24
N GLU A 208 11.56 -15.72 12.99
CA GLU A 208 11.14 -15.63 14.39
C GLU A 208 12.08 -16.46 15.26
N TYR A 209 12.61 -15.86 16.33
CA TYR A 209 13.56 -16.48 17.25
C TYR A 209 13.05 -16.46 18.68
N ARG A 210 12.94 -17.63 19.31
CA ARG A 210 12.57 -17.77 20.74
C ARG A 210 13.78 -17.51 21.64
N PHE A 211 13.82 -16.32 22.22
CA PHE A 211 14.91 -15.92 23.10
C PHE A 211 14.67 -16.30 24.57
N ALA A 212 13.42 -16.30 25.05
CA ALA A 212 13.12 -16.59 26.46
C ALA A 212 11.74 -17.27 26.65
N GLY A 213 11.73 -18.59 26.84
CA GLY A 213 10.50 -19.35 27.12
C GLY A 213 9.39 -19.13 26.09
N ASN A 214 8.38 -18.38 26.51
CA ASN A 214 7.18 -18.05 25.72
C ASN A 214 7.36 -16.81 24.84
N TRP A 215 8.48 -16.09 24.99
CA TRP A 215 8.82 -14.90 24.23
C TRP A 215 9.64 -15.22 22.98
N SER A 216 9.28 -14.57 21.88
CA SER A 216 10.02 -14.59 20.62
C SER A 216 10.18 -13.20 20.03
N LEU A 217 11.26 -13.03 19.26
CA LEU A 217 11.56 -11.84 18.47
C LEU A 217 11.33 -12.18 17.00
N ALA A 218 10.55 -11.38 16.29
CA ALA A 218 10.25 -11.54 14.87
C ALA A 218 10.81 -10.37 14.07
N GLY A 219 11.44 -10.68 12.93
CA GLY A 219 11.77 -9.72 11.88
C GLY A 219 11.02 -10.11 10.61
N GLU A 220 10.30 -9.18 10.01
CA GLU A 220 9.45 -9.40 8.83
C GLU A 220 9.68 -8.35 7.77
N TYR A 221 9.60 -8.81 6.52
CA TYR A 221 9.44 -7.96 5.36
C TYR A 221 8.07 -8.20 4.74
N LEU A 222 7.33 -7.12 4.48
CA LEU A 222 5.99 -7.17 3.89
C LEU A 222 5.90 -6.26 2.69
N PHE A 223 5.46 -6.84 1.58
CA PHE A 223 4.95 -6.10 0.44
C PHE A 223 3.43 -5.98 0.57
N THR A 224 2.93 -4.75 0.46
CA THR A 224 1.50 -4.42 0.49
C THR A 224 1.13 -3.71 -0.80
N ASP A 225 0.09 -4.19 -1.46
CA ASP A 225 -0.47 -3.57 -2.67
C ASP A 225 -1.95 -3.31 -2.41
N LEU A 226 -2.33 -2.05 -2.33
CA LEU A 226 -3.71 -1.60 -2.08
C LEU A 226 -4.26 -0.96 -3.35
N ASP A 227 -5.41 -1.47 -3.81
CA ASP A 227 -6.09 -0.90 -4.97
C ASP A 227 -6.90 0.32 -4.55
N ASN A 228 -6.38 1.49 -4.86
CA ASN A 228 -6.99 2.78 -4.57
C ASN A 228 -7.33 3.58 -5.83
N ARG A 229 -7.26 2.96 -7.02
CA ARG A 229 -7.59 3.61 -8.31
C ARG A 229 -8.99 4.18 -8.36
N GLU A 230 -9.85 3.70 -7.47
CA GLU A 230 -11.25 4.05 -7.42
C GLU A 230 -11.57 5.26 -6.55
N SER A 231 -10.67 5.68 -5.66
CA SER A 231 -11.03 6.50 -4.49
C SER A 231 -11.01 8.02 -4.74
N SER A 232 -10.18 8.54 -5.66
CA SER A 232 -9.88 9.98 -5.80
C SER A 232 -10.14 10.53 -7.20
N THR A 233 -11.37 10.39 -7.71
CA THR A 233 -11.74 11.04 -8.98
C THR A 233 -12.28 12.44 -8.72
N VAL A 234 -11.61 13.45 -9.27
CA VAL A 234 -12.05 14.85 -9.23
C VAL A 234 -12.48 15.29 -10.61
N ARG A 235 -13.72 15.76 -10.72
CA ARG A 235 -14.23 16.38 -11.93
C ARG A 235 -13.93 17.86 -11.94
N VAL A 236 -13.37 18.32 -13.05
CA VAL A 236 -13.16 19.74 -13.35
C VAL A 236 -14.29 20.22 -14.24
N GLN A 237 -14.98 21.26 -13.81
CA GLN A 237 -16.10 21.88 -14.51
C GLN A 237 -15.95 23.41 -14.59
N GLY A 238 -16.78 24.05 -15.41
CA GLY A 238 -16.89 25.51 -15.46
C GLY A 238 -17.41 26.12 -14.14
N PRO A 239 -17.41 27.46 -14.00
CA PRO A 239 -17.72 28.39 -15.07
C PRO A 239 -16.44 28.87 -15.78
N ALA A 240 -16.19 28.34 -16.97
CA ALA A 240 -15.10 28.77 -17.80
C ALA A 240 -15.57 28.98 -19.25
N PRO A 241 -14.90 29.84 -20.03
CA PRO A 241 -15.22 30.02 -21.44
C PRO A 241 -15.22 28.68 -22.18
N ALA A 242 -16.01 28.55 -23.25
CA ALA A 242 -16.03 27.33 -24.09
C ALA A 242 -14.66 26.98 -24.71
N THR A 243 -13.66 27.86 -24.60
CA THR A 243 -12.26 27.62 -24.99
C THR A 243 -11.44 26.92 -23.89
N ASN A 244 -12.03 26.64 -22.73
CA ASN A 244 -11.33 26.03 -21.61
C ASN A 244 -10.99 24.56 -21.93
N PRO A 245 -9.71 24.17 -21.82
CA PRO A 245 -9.24 22.82 -22.15
C PRO A 245 -10.03 21.67 -21.49
N PHE A 246 -10.51 21.85 -20.26
CA PHE A 246 -11.24 20.81 -19.50
C PHE A 246 -12.67 20.57 -19.98
N ILE A 247 -13.22 21.42 -20.86
CA ILE A 247 -14.59 21.29 -21.37
C ILE A 247 -14.67 21.28 -22.91
N LEU A 248 -13.52 21.23 -23.60
CA LEU A 248 -13.48 21.24 -25.07
C LEU A 248 -14.05 19.95 -25.69
N VAL A 249 -13.78 18.81 -25.06
CA VAL A 249 -14.25 17.50 -25.53
C VAL A 249 -15.66 17.23 -25.00
N ASN A 250 -15.90 17.52 -23.72
CA ASN A 250 -17.17 17.31 -23.06
C ASN A 250 -17.56 18.53 -22.20
N ALA A 251 -18.72 19.12 -22.48
CA ALA A 251 -19.21 20.29 -21.75
C ALA A 251 -19.51 19.99 -20.26
N SER A 252 -19.70 18.72 -19.91
CA SER A 252 -19.90 18.27 -18.53
C SER A 252 -18.61 18.20 -17.71
N GLY A 253 -17.44 18.47 -18.30
CA GLY A 253 -16.15 18.49 -17.60
C GLY A 253 -15.20 17.38 -18.00
N THR A 254 -14.07 17.34 -17.31
CA THR A 254 -13.03 16.31 -17.42
C THR A 254 -12.79 15.71 -16.04
N ASP A 255 -12.70 14.40 -15.96
CA ASP A 255 -12.34 13.70 -14.72
C ASP A 255 -10.82 13.53 -14.63
N MET A 256 -10.30 13.69 -13.42
CA MET A 256 -8.88 13.56 -13.11
C MET A 256 -8.70 12.63 -11.92
N ARG A 257 -7.68 11.78 -11.96
CA ARG A 257 -7.28 10.96 -10.80
C ARG A 257 -5.80 10.61 -10.88
N ARG A 258 -5.21 10.16 -9.78
CA ARG A 258 -3.89 9.51 -9.82
C ARG A 258 -3.95 8.20 -10.62
N ALA A 259 -2.98 7.98 -11.49
CA ALA A 259 -2.90 6.77 -12.31
C ALA A 259 -2.39 5.53 -11.52
N ASP A 260 -1.71 5.77 -10.41
CA ASP A 260 -0.90 4.75 -9.72
C ASP A 260 -1.61 4.10 -8.54
N THR A 261 -1.25 2.84 -8.30
CA THR A 261 -1.58 2.06 -7.09
C THR A 261 -0.63 2.36 -5.95
N LEU A 262 -1.13 2.28 -4.72
CA LEU A 262 -0.29 2.40 -3.53
C LEU A 262 0.43 1.07 -3.24
N GLN A 263 1.74 1.06 -3.46
CA GLN A 263 2.61 -0.08 -3.17
C GLN A 263 3.60 0.28 -2.06
N VAL A 264 3.58 -0.50 -0.98
CA VAL A 264 4.36 -0.22 0.24
C VAL A 264 5.22 -1.42 0.61
N HIS A 265 6.51 -1.17 0.83
CA HIS A 265 7.46 -2.16 1.36
C HIS A 265 7.77 -1.83 2.82
N GLY A 266 7.32 -2.68 3.72
CA GLY A 266 7.53 -2.54 5.17
C GLY A 266 8.59 -3.49 5.69
N VAL A 267 9.49 -3.00 6.54
CA VAL A 267 10.34 -3.82 7.40
C VAL A 267 9.87 -3.64 8.84
N ARG A 268 9.49 -4.74 9.50
CA ARG A 268 8.95 -4.75 10.85
C ARG A 268 9.77 -5.61 11.78
N PHE A 269 9.96 -5.13 13.00
CA PHE A 269 10.52 -5.89 14.11
C PHE A 269 9.49 -5.95 15.23
N GLY A 270 9.27 -7.13 15.79
CA GLY A 270 8.24 -7.32 16.80
C GLY A 270 8.60 -8.37 17.84
N VAL A 271 7.89 -8.30 18.96
CA VAL A 271 8.02 -9.25 20.06
C VAL A 271 6.67 -9.94 20.24
N ASN A 272 6.69 -11.27 20.28
CA ASN A 272 5.50 -12.08 20.51
C ASN A 272 5.60 -12.81 21.84
N TYR A 273 4.45 -12.99 22.49
CA TYR A 273 4.24 -13.87 23.62
C TYR A 273 3.26 -14.97 23.24
N ARG A 274 3.68 -16.24 23.38
CA ARG A 274 2.87 -17.43 23.09
C ARG A 274 2.32 -18.04 24.38
N PHE A 275 1.07 -18.51 24.39
CA PHE A 275 0.44 -19.13 25.56
C PHE A 275 0.54 -20.65 25.53
#